data_AF-A0A2S4IFV7-F1
#
_entry.id   AF-A0A2S4IFV7-F1
#
_cell.length_a   1.000
_cell.length_b   1.000
_cell.length_c   1.000
_cell.angle_alpha   90.00
_cell.angle_beta   90.00
_cell.angle_gamma   90.00
#
_symmetry.space_group_name_H-M   'P 1'
#
loop_
_entity.id
_entity.type
_entity.pdbx_description
1 polymer ?
#
loop_
_entity_poly.entity_id
_entity_poly.type
_entity_poly.pdbx_seq_one_letter_code
_entity_poly.pdbx_strand_id
1 'polypeptide(L)'
;MSTTLFSLAFGVGTQNRQGTWLEVFYAQPLINPSAALVAAIAPVLGYTDGNKAITFNVDMAYKLAEAVKPVDATQAALLTRLAESQKPLVATLLAEDATLTSTPEAYLKLHLLSHRLVKPHGLNLAGIFPLLPNVAWTSQGAVDLAELAERQLEARLKGELLEVFSVDKFPKMTDYVVPSGVRIADSARVRLGAYIGEGTTVMHEGFVNFNGGTEGPGMIEGRVSAGVFVGKGSDLGGGCSTMGTLSGGGNIIIKVGEGCLIGANAGIGIPLGDRNTVESGLYVTAGTKVALLDENNALVKIVKARELAGQNDLLFRRNSQTGAVECKTHKSAIELNEALHAHN
;
A
#
# COMPACT_ATOMS: atom_id res chain seq x y z
N MET A 1 -16.58 -11.93 -28.46
CA MET A 1 -15.11 -11.82 -28.39
C MET A 1 -14.70 -12.11 -26.95
N SER A 2 -13.65 -12.89 -26.73
CA SER A 2 -13.15 -13.20 -25.38
C SER A 2 -12.49 -11.95 -24.79
N THR A 3 -13.24 -11.12 -24.08
CA THR A 3 -12.71 -9.99 -23.34
C THR A 3 -12.05 -10.51 -22.06
N THR A 4 -10.73 -10.70 -22.12
CA THR A 4 -9.91 -10.92 -20.93
C THR A 4 -9.91 -9.63 -20.12
N LEU A 5 -10.46 -9.66 -18.90
CA LEU A 5 -10.40 -8.52 -17.98
C LEU A 5 -9.09 -8.54 -17.22
N PHE A 6 -8.57 -7.35 -16.90
CA PHE A 6 -7.49 -7.17 -15.94
C PHE A 6 -7.93 -7.58 -14.53
N SER A 7 -9.11 -7.14 -14.08
CA SER A 7 -9.61 -7.45 -12.74
C SER A 7 -11.14 -7.43 -12.67
N LEU A 8 -11.69 -8.17 -11.72
CA LEU A 8 -13.12 -8.23 -11.42
C LEU A 8 -13.30 -8.36 -9.91
N ALA A 9 -14.28 -7.65 -9.36
CA ALA A 9 -14.75 -7.92 -8.00
C ALA A 9 -16.23 -7.54 -7.81
N PHE A 10 -16.93 -8.34 -7.00
CA PHE A 10 -18.24 -8.01 -6.48
C PHE A 10 -18.09 -7.44 -5.07
N GLY A 11 -18.60 -6.22 -4.89
CA GLY A 11 -18.44 -5.45 -3.67
C GLY A 11 -19.77 -5.07 -3.05
N VAL A 12 -19.72 -4.86 -1.74
CA VAL A 12 -20.74 -4.18 -0.95
C VAL A 12 -20.08 -2.93 -0.37
N GLY A 13 -20.79 -1.82 -0.31
CA GLY A 13 -20.20 -0.61 0.26
C GLY A 13 -21.22 0.35 0.84
N THR A 14 -20.77 1.58 1.05
CA THR A 14 -21.57 2.61 1.70
C THR A 14 -21.66 3.85 0.80
N GLN A 15 -22.86 4.38 0.68
CA GLN A 15 -23.13 5.65 0.02
C GLN A 15 -23.65 6.67 1.02
N ASN A 16 -23.37 7.95 0.77
CA ASN A 16 -24.01 9.04 1.51
C ASN A 16 -25.46 9.28 1.03
N ARG A 17 -26.17 10.22 1.66
CA ARG A 17 -27.55 10.60 1.31
C ARG A 17 -27.71 11.10 -0.14
N GLN A 18 -26.63 11.52 -0.80
CA GLN A 18 -26.63 11.94 -2.20
C GLN A 18 -26.31 10.80 -3.19
N GLY A 19 -26.10 9.57 -2.69
CA GLY A 19 -25.75 8.41 -3.52
C GLY A 19 -24.27 8.35 -3.92
N THR A 20 -23.41 9.20 -3.34
CA THR A 20 -21.97 9.17 -3.58
C THR A 20 -21.35 8.00 -2.82
N TRP A 21 -20.56 7.18 -3.51
CA TRP A 21 -19.77 6.11 -2.90
C TRP A 21 -18.73 6.68 -1.94
N LEU A 22 -18.77 6.26 -0.68
CA LEU A 22 -17.76 6.57 0.33
C LEU A 22 -16.66 5.51 0.35
N GLU A 23 -17.09 4.25 0.29
CA GLU A 23 -16.21 3.09 0.37
C GLU A 23 -16.83 1.85 -0.28
N VAL A 24 -15.99 0.87 -0.62
CA VAL A 24 -16.42 -0.46 -1.09
C VAL A 24 -15.51 -1.54 -0.50
N PHE A 25 -16.13 -2.58 0.05
CA PHE A 25 -15.49 -3.80 0.51
C PHE A 25 -15.63 -4.92 -0.54
N TYR A 26 -14.50 -5.47 -0.98
CA TYR A 26 -14.44 -6.62 -1.89
C TYR A 26 -13.87 -7.83 -1.17
N ALA A 27 -14.71 -8.82 -0.89
CA ALA A 27 -14.32 -10.01 -0.14
C ALA A 27 -13.40 -10.97 -0.92
N GLN A 28 -13.60 -11.06 -2.23
CA GLN A 28 -12.89 -12.00 -3.11
C GLN A 28 -12.52 -11.31 -4.43
N PRO A 29 -11.64 -10.29 -4.42
CA PRO A 29 -11.22 -9.63 -5.64
C PRO A 29 -10.38 -10.58 -6.51
N LEU A 30 -10.55 -10.52 -7.82
CA LEU A 30 -9.84 -11.37 -8.78
C LEU A 30 -8.93 -10.54 -9.66
N ILE A 31 -7.76 -11.10 -9.97
CA ILE A 31 -6.90 -10.66 -11.08
C ILE A 31 -7.02 -11.67 -12.21
N ASN A 32 -7.08 -11.19 -13.46
CA ASN A 32 -7.24 -12.02 -14.66
C ASN A 32 -8.37 -13.07 -14.52
N PRO A 33 -9.63 -12.66 -14.24
CA PRO A 33 -10.75 -13.59 -14.10
C PRO A 33 -10.94 -14.43 -15.37
N SER A 34 -11.41 -15.66 -15.22
CA SER A 34 -11.59 -16.57 -16.35
C SER A 34 -12.61 -16.03 -17.36
N ALA A 35 -12.40 -16.27 -18.65
CA ALA A 35 -13.34 -15.85 -19.69
C ALA A 35 -14.74 -16.45 -19.49
N ALA A 36 -14.83 -17.66 -18.91
CA ALA A 36 -16.10 -18.30 -18.56
C ALA A 36 -16.86 -17.53 -17.47
N LEU A 37 -16.16 -17.05 -16.44
CA LEU A 37 -16.74 -16.20 -15.41
C LEU A 37 -17.25 -14.88 -16.00
N VAL A 38 -16.42 -14.20 -16.81
CA VAL A 38 -16.80 -12.94 -17.45
C VAL A 38 -18.02 -13.13 -18.37
N ALA A 39 -18.06 -14.21 -19.15
CA ALA A 39 -19.19 -14.54 -20.03
C ALA A 39 -20.48 -14.84 -19.26
N ALA A 40 -20.40 -15.45 -18.07
CA ALA A 40 -21.56 -15.73 -17.24
C ALA A 40 -22.20 -14.45 -16.64
N ILE A 41 -21.38 -13.45 -16.30
CA ILE A 41 -21.84 -12.27 -15.57
C ILE A 41 -22.19 -11.09 -16.48
N ALA A 42 -21.52 -10.96 -17.63
CA ALA A 42 -21.67 -9.80 -18.51
C ALA A 42 -23.11 -9.57 -18.99
N PRO A 43 -23.89 -10.60 -19.41
CA PRO A 43 -25.27 -10.42 -19.81
C PRO A 43 -26.18 -9.96 -18.65
N VAL A 44 -25.91 -10.43 -17.43
CA VAL A 44 -26.71 -10.07 -16.25
C VAL A 44 -26.44 -8.64 -15.81
N LEU A 45 -25.17 -8.20 -15.88
CA LEU A 45 -24.75 -6.83 -15.52
C LEU A 45 -24.93 -5.81 -16.65
N GLY A 46 -25.19 -6.26 -17.88
CA GLY A 46 -25.17 -5.38 -19.05
C GLY A 46 -23.76 -4.83 -19.35
N TYR A 47 -22.71 -5.57 -18.99
CA TYR A 47 -21.33 -5.17 -19.26
C TYR A 47 -20.97 -5.40 -20.74
N THR A 48 -20.42 -4.38 -21.40
CA THR A 48 -19.97 -4.44 -22.80
C THR A 48 -18.44 -4.43 -22.91
N ASP A 49 -17.81 -3.40 -22.35
CA ASP A 49 -16.39 -3.10 -22.51
C ASP A 49 -15.88 -2.08 -21.47
N GLY A 50 -14.56 -1.90 -21.47
CA GLY A 50 -13.85 -0.89 -20.67
C GLY A 50 -13.87 -1.15 -19.17
N ASN A 51 -13.38 -0.16 -18.42
CA ASN A 51 -13.44 -0.15 -16.96
C ASN A 51 -14.82 0.37 -16.52
N LYS A 52 -15.54 -0.42 -15.71
CA LYS A 52 -16.89 -0.11 -15.26
C LYS A 52 -17.07 -0.46 -13.79
N ALA A 53 -17.75 0.41 -13.07
CA ALA A 53 -18.34 0.13 -11.77
C ALA A 53 -19.88 0.11 -11.96
N ILE A 54 -20.47 -1.08 -11.96
CA ILE A 54 -21.89 -1.30 -12.26
C ILE A 54 -22.62 -1.62 -10.96
N THR A 55 -23.55 -0.76 -10.57
CA THR A 55 -24.41 -1.04 -9.42
C THR A 55 -25.41 -2.14 -9.76
N PHE A 56 -25.69 -3.01 -8.80
CA PHE A 56 -26.67 -4.09 -8.97
C PHE A 56 -27.48 -4.26 -7.69
N ASN A 57 -28.70 -4.81 -7.81
CA ASN A 57 -29.58 -5.06 -6.67
C ASN A 57 -29.51 -6.53 -6.22
N VAL A 58 -30.22 -6.85 -5.14
CA VAL A 58 -30.25 -8.20 -4.56
C VAL A 58 -30.80 -9.26 -5.52
N ASP A 59 -31.78 -8.92 -6.37
CA ASP A 59 -32.32 -9.84 -7.38
C ASP A 59 -31.28 -10.18 -8.46
N MET A 60 -30.51 -9.17 -8.89
CA MET A 60 -29.37 -9.37 -9.79
C MET A 60 -28.27 -10.19 -9.11
N ALA A 61 -28.03 -10.00 -7.81
CA ALA A 61 -27.08 -10.80 -7.05
C ALA A 61 -27.43 -12.30 -7.06
N TYR A 62 -28.72 -12.66 -6.87
CA TYR A 62 -29.19 -14.04 -7.01
C TYR A 62 -28.99 -14.60 -8.43
N LYS A 63 -29.33 -13.81 -9.45
CA LYS A 63 -29.13 -14.21 -10.86
C LYS A 63 -27.65 -14.44 -11.18
N LEU A 64 -26.78 -13.57 -10.68
CA LEU A 64 -25.34 -13.70 -10.82
C LEU A 64 -24.84 -14.96 -10.11
N ALA A 65 -25.29 -15.22 -8.87
CA ALA A 65 -24.90 -16.40 -8.12
C ALA A 65 -25.21 -17.70 -8.90
N GLU A 66 -26.42 -17.82 -9.45
CA GLU A 66 -26.81 -18.99 -10.25
C GLU A 66 -26.05 -19.10 -11.58
N ALA A 67 -25.78 -17.97 -12.26
CA ALA A 67 -24.99 -17.96 -13.48
C ALA A 67 -23.52 -18.37 -13.25
N VAL A 68 -22.95 -17.98 -12.09
CA VAL A 68 -21.56 -18.20 -11.74
C VAL A 68 -21.31 -19.59 -11.11
N LYS A 69 -22.32 -20.20 -10.50
CA LYS A 69 -22.24 -21.50 -9.83
C LYS A 69 -21.56 -22.62 -10.62
N PRO A 70 -21.74 -22.77 -11.95
CA PRO A 70 -21.07 -23.81 -12.71
C PRO A 70 -19.59 -23.54 -12.99
N VAL A 71 -19.11 -22.30 -12.80
CA VAL A 71 -17.78 -21.85 -13.24
C VAL A 71 -16.86 -21.42 -12.09
N ASP A 72 -17.42 -20.89 -10.99
CA ASP A 72 -16.65 -20.47 -9.83
C ASP A 72 -17.50 -20.56 -8.54
N ALA A 73 -17.29 -21.63 -7.77
CA ALA A 73 -18.06 -21.88 -6.55
C ALA A 73 -17.84 -20.82 -5.47
N THR A 74 -16.63 -20.24 -5.39
CA THR A 74 -16.28 -19.22 -4.40
C THR A 74 -17.01 -17.91 -4.69
N GLN A 75 -16.99 -17.47 -5.94
CA GLN A 75 -17.72 -16.27 -6.36
C GLN A 75 -19.24 -16.45 -6.27
N ALA A 76 -19.75 -17.63 -6.63
CA ALA A 76 -21.17 -17.94 -6.47
C ALA A 76 -21.62 -17.87 -5.01
N ALA A 77 -20.85 -18.46 -4.08
CA ALA A 77 -21.13 -18.39 -2.65
C ALA A 77 -21.10 -16.95 -2.12
N LEU A 78 -20.13 -16.14 -2.57
CA LEU A 78 -20.07 -14.71 -2.25
C LEU A 78 -21.33 -13.97 -2.72
N LEU A 79 -21.73 -14.15 -3.99
CA LEU A 79 -22.90 -13.49 -4.56
C LEU A 79 -24.20 -13.86 -3.84
N THR A 80 -24.33 -15.13 -3.41
CA THR A 80 -25.45 -15.55 -2.54
C THR A 80 -25.48 -14.77 -1.23
N ARG A 81 -24.33 -14.54 -0.59
CA ARG A 81 -24.26 -13.71 0.63
C ARG A 81 -24.57 -12.24 0.34
N LEU A 82 -24.08 -11.70 -0.78
CA LEU A 82 -24.36 -10.31 -1.18
C LEU A 82 -25.84 -10.08 -1.46
N ALA A 83 -26.57 -11.11 -1.93
CA ALA A 83 -28.01 -11.05 -2.16
C ALA A 83 -28.85 -10.85 -0.87
N GLU A 84 -28.26 -11.04 0.31
CA GLU A 84 -28.91 -10.75 1.61
C GLU A 84 -28.57 -9.35 2.16
N SER A 85 -27.76 -8.57 1.44
CA SER A 85 -27.27 -7.27 1.90
C SER A 85 -28.37 -6.21 1.94
N GLN A 86 -28.34 -5.37 2.97
CA GLN A 86 -29.10 -4.13 3.06
C GLN A 86 -28.31 -2.91 2.54
N LYS A 87 -27.05 -3.12 2.18
CA LYS A 87 -26.11 -2.11 1.67
C LYS A 87 -25.99 -2.20 0.14
N PRO A 88 -25.74 -1.07 -0.55
CA PRO A 88 -25.61 -1.06 -2.00
C PRO A 88 -24.49 -1.98 -2.49
N LEU A 89 -24.72 -2.63 -3.63
CA LEU A 89 -23.79 -3.56 -4.25
C LEU A 89 -23.24 -2.97 -5.56
N VAL A 90 -22.00 -3.34 -5.88
CA VAL A 90 -21.31 -2.90 -7.09
C VAL A 90 -20.43 -4.01 -7.66
N ALA A 91 -20.51 -4.24 -8.97
CA ALA A 91 -19.60 -5.10 -9.70
C ALA A 91 -18.60 -4.20 -10.42
N THR A 92 -17.34 -4.32 -10.07
CA THR A 92 -16.26 -3.52 -10.68
C THR A 92 -15.48 -4.41 -11.63
N LEU A 93 -15.60 -4.13 -12.92
CA LEU A 93 -14.99 -4.86 -14.03
C LEU A 93 -13.96 -3.95 -14.69
N LEU A 94 -12.70 -4.34 -14.65
CA LEU A 94 -11.60 -3.58 -15.25
C LEU A 94 -11.08 -4.36 -16.45
N ALA A 95 -11.28 -3.83 -17.65
CA ALA A 95 -10.71 -4.40 -18.86
C ALA A 95 -9.18 -4.25 -18.85
N GLU A 96 -8.67 -3.13 -18.34
CA GLU A 96 -7.24 -2.78 -18.36
C GLU A 96 -6.82 -2.05 -17.07
N ASP A 97 -5.52 -2.10 -16.77
CA ASP A 97 -4.90 -1.30 -15.71
C ASP A 97 -4.62 0.14 -16.20
N ALA A 98 -5.70 0.91 -16.39
CA ALA A 98 -5.65 2.29 -16.88
C ALA A 98 -5.87 3.33 -15.76
N THR A 99 -5.97 4.60 -16.14
CA THR A 99 -6.29 5.69 -15.23
C THR A 99 -7.64 5.45 -14.55
N LEU A 100 -7.67 5.67 -13.24
CA LEU A 100 -8.85 5.47 -12.40
C LEU A 100 -9.98 6.44 -12.81
N THR A 101 -11.21 5.93 -12.82
CA THR A 101 -12.40 6.70 -13.21
C THR A 101 -13.48 6.79 -12.13
N SER A 102 -13.41 5.95 -11.10
CA SER A 102 -14.45 5.87 -10.07
C SER A 102 -13.93 5.46 -8.70
N THR A 103 -14.70 5.75 -7.64
CA THR A 103 -14.40 5.31 -6.27
C THR A 103 -14.37 3.78 -6.14
N PRO A 104 -15.35 3.00 -6.66
CA PRO A 104 -15.28 1.54 -6.60
C PRO A 104 -14.03 0.95 -7.26
N GLU A 105 -13.58 1.53 -8.39
CA GLU A 105 -12.32 1.15 -9.05
C GLU A 105 -11.09 1.46 -8.19
N ALA A 106 -11.03 2.65 -7.57
CA ALA A 106 -9.95 3.01 -6.66
C ALA A 106 -9.85 2.02 -5.49
N TYR A 107 -10.97 1.69 -4.85
CA TYR A 107 -11.00 0.68 -3.78
C TYR A 107 -10.58 -0.71 -4.28
N LEU A 108 -10.99 -1.13 -5.48
CA LEU A 108 -10.56 -2.41 -6.04
C LEU A 108 -9.05 -2.48 -6.20
N LYS A 109 -8.41 -1.46 -6.79
CA LYS A 109 -6.95 -1.45 -6.93
C LYS A 109 -6.21 -1.46 -5.59
N LEU A 110 -6.74 -0.78 -4.57
CA LEU A 110 -6.17 -0.87 -3.22
C LEU A 110 -6.35 -2.27 -2.60
N HIS A 111 -7.49 -2.93 -2.84
CA HIS A 111 -7.70 -4.31 -2.42
C HIS A 111 -6.71 -5.26 -3.10
N LEU A 112 -6.45 -5.11 -4.40
CA LEU A 112 -5.47 -5.94 -5.12
C LEU A 112 -4.07 -5.87 -4.50
N LEU A 113 -3.65 -4.68 -4.04
CA LEU A 113 -2.39 -4.51 -3.30
C LEU A 113 -2.42 -5.22 -1.94
N SER A 114 -3.45 -4.97 -1.13
CA SER A 114 -3.51 -5.49 0.24
C SER A 114 -3.83 -6.98 0.33
N HIS A 115 -4.47 -7.56 -0.69
CA HIS A 115 -4.62 -9.01 -0.87
C HIS A 115 -3.33 -9.67 -1.40
N ARG A 116 -2.28 -8.87 -1.68
CA ARG A 116 -1.01 -9.29 -2.30
C ARG A 116 -1.15 -9.88 -3.72
N LEU A 117 -2.24 -9.57 -4.41
CA LEU A 117 -2.44 -10.01 -5.80
C LEU A 117 -1.55 -9.22 -6.77
N VAL A 118 -1.19 -7.99 -6.40
CA VAL A 118 -0.24 -7.14 -7.13
C VAL A 118 0.73 -6.50 -6.14
N LYS A 119 2.02 -6.42 -6.48
CA LYS A 119 3.03 -5.72 -5.67
C LYS A 119 2.94 -4.19 -5.89
N PRO A 120 3.46 -3.37 -4.96
CA PRO A 120 3.61 -1.94 -5.17
C PRO A 120 4.26 -1.59 -6.52
N HIS A 121 3.79 -0.51 -7.15
CA HIS A 121 4.11 -0.07 -8.52
C HIS A 121 3.62 -0.98 -9.65
N GLY A 122 2.92 -2.08 -9.33
CA GLY A 122 2.31 -2.95 -10.34
C GLY A 122 0.93 -2.50 -10.83
N LEU A 123 0.41 -1.36 -10.33
CA LEU A 123 -0.88 -0.80 -10.68
C LEU A 123 -0.78 0.67 -11.06
N ASN A 124 -1.56 1.11 -12.05
CA ASN A 124 -1.77 2.53 -12.31
C ASN A 124 -2.72 3.15 -11.28
N LEU A 125 -2.16 3.94 -10.35
CA LEU A 125 -2.90 4.66 -9.31
C LEU A 125 -2.93 6.17 -9.54
N ALA A 126 -2.60 6.63 -10.76
CA ALA A 126 -2.64 8.05 -11.09
C ALA A 126 -4.06 8.60 -10.91
N GLY A 127 -4.18 9.75 -10.24
CA GLY A 127 -5.49 10.39 -10.01
C GLY A 127 -6.35 9.74 -8.92
N ILE A 128 -5.79 8.89 -8.05
CA ILE A 128 -6.58 8.22 -7.00
C ILE A 128 -7.18 9.18 -5.96
N PHE A 129 -6.48 10.25 -5.58
CA PHE A 129 -6.88 11.13 -4.47
C PHE A 129 -8.23 11.85 -4.67
N PRO A 130 -8.56 12.39 -5.85
CA PRO A 130 -9.90 12.93 -6.13
C PRO A 130 -11.03 11.90 -6.03
N LEU A 131 -10.75 10.62 -6.28
CA LEU A 131 -11.75 9.54 -6.30
C LEU A 131 -12.01 8.93 -4.92
N LEU A 132 -11.14 9.17 -3.95
CA LEU A 132 -11.33 8.78 -2.56
C LEU A 132 -11.89 9.97 -1.78
N PRO A 133 -13.19 9.99 -1.42
CA PRO A 133 -13.74 11.08 -0.61
C PRO A 133 -13.11 11.10 0.78
N ASN A 134 -13.09 12.27 1.43
CA ASN A 134 -12.67 12.35 2.82
C ASN A 134 -13.83 11.85 3.70
N VAL A 135 -13.58 10.81 4.50
CA VAL A 135 -14.63 10.06 5.22
C VAL A 135 -14.32 10.06 6.71
N ALA A 136 -15.37 10.13 7.55
CA ALA A 136 -15.25 9.77 8.95
C ALA A 136 -15.38 8.25 9.10
N TRP A 137 -14.31 7.59 9.51
CA TRP A 137 -14.28 6.17 9.81
C TRP A 137 -14.67 5.97 11.26
N THR A 138 -15.82 5.33 11.46
CA THR A 138 -16.46 5.23 12.77
C THR A 138 -16.71 3.80 13.18
N SER A 139 -17.05 3.58 14.45
CA SER A 139 -17.47 2.26 14.96
C SER A 139 -18.71 1.69 14.26
N GLN A 140 -19.46 2.50 13.51
CA GLN A 140 -20.62 2.09 12.71
C GLN A 140 -20.34 2.09 11.19
N GLY A 141 -19.06 2.16 10.78
CA GLY A 141 -18.62 2.19 9.39
C GLY A 141 -18.34 3.61 8.87
N ALA A 142 -18.24 3.74 7.54
CA ALA A 142 -18.00 5.01 6.87
C ALA A 142 -19.18 5.96 6.98
N VAL A 143 -18.91 7.20 7.39
CA VAL A 143 -19.90 8.27 7.52
C VAL A 143 -19.41 9.49 6.74
N ASP A 144 -20.31 10.08 5.96
CA ASP A 144 -20.07 11.36 5.29
C ASP A 144 -19.90 12.47 6.34
N LEU A 145 -18.93 13.36 6.13
CA LEU A 145 -18.65 14.45 7.07
C LEU A 145 -19.84 15.40 7.26
N ALA A 146 -20.68 15.59 6.24
CA ALA A 146 -21.89 16.39 6.33
C ALA A 146 -23.00 15.71 7.16
N GLU A 147 -22.94 14.40 7.34
CA GLU A 147 -23.92 13.61 8.11
C GLU A 147 -23.43 13.31 9.54
N LEU A 148 -22.15 13.51 9.82
CA LEU A 148 -21.50 13.06 11.05
C LEU A 148 -22.10 13.71 12.31
N ALA A 149 -22.29 15.02 12.31
CA ALA A 149 -22.73 15.76 13.50
C ALA A 149 -24.13 15.31 13.98
N GLU A 150 -25.05 15.08 13.04
CA GLU A 150 -26.38 14.55 13.32
C GLU A 150 -26.31 13.15 13.96
N ARG A 151 -25.50 12.25 13.39
CA ARG A 151 -25.34 10.89 13.90
C ARG A 151 -24.67 10.86 15.28
N GLN A 152 -23.71 11.75 15.52
CA GLN A 152 -23.09 11.89 16.83
C GLN A 152 -24.10 12.34 17.88
N LEU A 153 -24.95 13.33 17.57
CA LEU A 153 -26.02 13.77 18.46
C LEU A 153 -26.97 12.62 18.80
N GLU A 154 -27.45 11.89 17.79
CA GLU A 154 -28.35 10.74 17.97
C GLU A 154 -27.76 9.65 18.88
N ALA A 155 -26.47 9.34 18.71
CA ALA A 155 -25.78 8.39 19.60
C ALA A 155 -25.78 8.91 21.05
N ARG A 156 -25.46 10.19 21.27
CA ARG A 156 -25.44 10.77 22.63
C ARG A 156 -26.82 10.80 23.28
N LEU A 157 -27.89 11.09 22.53
CA LEU A 157 -29.27 11.05 23.02
C LEU A 157 -29.69 9.66 23.51
N LYS A 158 -29.08 8.60 22.94
CA LYS A 158 -29.28 7.20 23.36
C LYS A 158 -28.31 6.74 24.45
N GLY A 159 -27.40 7.60 24.91
CA GLY A 159 -26.35 7.24 25.86
C GLY A 159 -25.17 6.45 25.24
N GLU A 160 -25.05 6.45 23.92
CA GLU A 160 -24.02 5.75 23.16
C GLU A 160 -22.88 6.70 22.73
N LEU A 161 -21.74 6.14 22.33
CA LEU A 161 -20.65 6.86 21.68
C LEU A 161 -20.48 6.37 20.24
N LEU A 162 -20.72 7.27 19.27
CA LEU A 162 -20.21 7.09 17.91
C LEU A 162 -18.73 7.46 17.88
N GLU A 163 -17.86 6.46 18.05
CA GLU A 163 -16.42 6.65 18.00
C GLU A 163 -15.99 6.99 16.58
N VAL A 164 -15.24 8.08 16.42
CA VAL A 164 -14.59 8.47 15.17
C VAL A 164 -13.09 8.26 15.36
N PHE A 165 -12.56 7.16 14.82
CA PHE A 165 -11.16 6.78 15.02
C PHE A 165 -10.25 7.23 13.88
N SER A 166 -10.81 7.65 12.73
CA SER A 166 -10.05 8.26 11.63
C SER A 166 -10.93 9.20 10.81
N VAL A 167 -10.33 10.28 10.31
CA VAL A 167 -10.94 11.17 9.31
C VAL A 167 -9.94 11.31 8.18
N ASP A 168 -10.13 10.54 7.12
CA ASP A 168 -9.14 10.41 6.04
C ASP A 168 -9.80 9.87 4.76
N LYS A 169 -9.09 10.02 3.63
CA LYS A 169 -9.41 9.42 2.33
C LYS A 169 -9.11 7.92 2.25
N PHE A 170 -8.23 7.42 3.12
CA PHE A 170 -7.84 6.01 3.16
C PHE A 170 -8.29 5.38 4.48
N PRO A 171 -9.02 4.25 4.47
CA PRO A 171 -9.24 3.47 5.67
C PRO A 171 -8.00 2.68 6.09
N LYS A 172 -8.04 2.12 7.30
CA LYS A 172 -7.07 1.11 7.75
C LYS A 172 -7.29 -0.22 7.03
N MET A 173 -6.21 -0.87 6.63
CA MET A 173 -6.21 -2.08 5.79
C MET A 173 -7.00 -3.23 6.42
N THR A 174 -6.84 -3.43 7.74
CA THR A 174 -7.37 -4.61 8.45
C THR A 174 -8.89 -4.59 8.60
N ASP A 175 -9.55 -3.45 8.37
CA ASP A 175 -11.02 -3.39 8.28
C ASP A 175 -11.52 -4.07 6.99
N TYR A 176 -10.63 -4.31 6.02
CA TYR A 176 -10.93 -4.92 4.72
C TYR A 176 -10.23 -6.27 4.53
N VAL A 177 -8.95 -6.37 4.88
CA VAL A 177 -8.17 -7.60 4.71
C VAL A 177 -7.04 -7.71 5.72
N VAL A 178 -6.88 -8.91 6.26
CA VAL A 178 -5.68 -9.32 7.01
C VAL A 178 -5.04 -10.45 6.22
N PRO A 179 -3.97 -10.18 5.45
CA PRO A 179 -3.34 -11.23 4.65
C PRO A 179 -2.63 -12.25 5.55
N SER A 180 -2.43 -13.47 5.07
CA SER A 180 -1.86 -14.56 5.87
C SER A 180 -0.43 -14.28 6.36
N GLY A 181 -0.09 -14.81 7.52
CA GLY A 181 1.28 -14.78 8.06
C GLY A 181 1.81 -13.40 8.41
N VAL A 182 0.95 -12.45 8.78
CA VAL A 182 1.35 -11.11 9.25
C VAL A 182 1.03 -10.89 10.72
N ARG A 183 1.75 -9.93 11.31
CA ARG A 183 1.34 -9.30 12.57
C ARG A 183 1.35 -7.78 12.39
N ILE A 184 0.30 -7.13 12.86
CA ILE A 184 0.17 -5.67 12.85
C ILE A 184 -0.29 -5.28 14.25
N ALA A 185 0.59 -4.63 15.01
CA ALA A 185 0.35 -4.33 16.42
C ALA A 185 -0.67 -3.20 16.61
N ASP A 186 -0.55 -2.14 15.81
CA ASP A 186 -1.56 -1.08 15.70
C ASP A 186 -2.02 -0.97 14.24
N SER A 187 -3.25 -1.42 13.98
CA SER A 187 -3.81 -1.44 12.63
C SER A 187 -4.09 -0.05 12.05
N ALA A 188 -4.25 0.98 12.89
CA ALA A 188 -4.50 2.35 12.42
C ALA A 188 -3.34 2.89 11.57
N ARG A 189 -2.15 2.28 11.67
CA ARG A 189 -0.94 2.69 10.97
C ARG A 189 -0.65 1.95 9.66
N VAL A 190 -1.56 1.08 9.21
CA VAL A 190 -1.44 0.39 7.91
C VAL A 190 -2.65 0.73 7.06
N ARG A 191 -2.46 1.55 6.02
CA ARG A 191 -3.56 1.98 5.13
C ARG A 191 -3.97 0.87 4.17
N LEU A 192 -5.25 0.84 3.80
CA LEU A 192 -5.71 0.04 2.66
C LEU A 192 -4.91 0.44 1.41
N GLY A 193 -4.40 -0.56 0.69
CA GLY A 193 -3.44 -0.41 -0.39
C GLY A 193 -1.98 -0.60 0.03
N ALA A 194 -1.68 -0.80 1.31
CA ALA A 194 -0.38 -1.29 1.75
C ALA A 194 -0.23 -2.77 1.37
N TYR A 195 0.97 -3.18 0.95
CA TYR A 195 1.34 -4.58 0.73
C TYR A 195 2.20 -5.05 1.89
N ILE A 196 1.68 -5.94 2.73
CA ILE A 196 2.42 -6.48 3.89
C ILE A 196 2.78 -7.92 3.60
N GLY A 197 4.02 -8.21 3.22
CA GLY A 197 4.48 -9.56 2.85
C GLY A 197 4.42 -10.58 3.98
N GLU A 198 4.44 -11.87 3.65
CA GLU A 198 4.40 -12.95 4.64
C GLU A 198 5.63 -12.92 5.55
N GLY A 199 5.44 -13.18 6.85
CA GLY A 199 6.48 -13.08 7.86
C GLY A 199 6.81 -11.65 8.29
N THR A 200 6.10 -10.64 7.77
CA THR A 200 6.26 -9.25 8.24
C THR A 200 5.58 -9.05 9.58
N THR A 201 6.28 -8.37 10.49
CA THR A 201 5.69 -7.80 11.70
C THR A 201 5.77 -6.28 11.63
N VAL A 202 4.61 -5.62 11.64
CA VAL A 202 4.51 -4.17 11.82
C VAL A 202 4.25 -3.90 13.31
N MET A 203 5.22 -3.34 14.01
CA MET A 203 5.11 -2.98 15.43
C MET A 203 4.34 -1.66 15.59
N HIS A 204 4.07 -1.25 16.83
CA HIS A 204 3.24 -0.09 17.15
C HIS A 204 3.73 1.22 16.51
N GLU A 205 5.05 1.42 16.40
CA GLU A 205 5.61 2.61 15.74
C GLU A 205 5.76 2.43 14.21
N GLY A 206 5.56 1.20 13.73
CA GLY A 206 5.55 0.86 12.31
C GLY A 206 4.37 1.53 11.60
N PHE A 207 4.63 2.09 10.43
CA PHE A 207 3.60 2.66 9.56
C PHE A 207 3.87 2.25 8.12
N VAL A 208 2.81 1.88 7.39
CA VAL A 208 2.91 1.53 5.97
C VAL A 208 1.79 2.21 5.20
N ASN A 209 2.18 3.04 4.23
CA ASN A 209 1.25 3.77 3.37
C ASN A 209 0.75 2.92 2.18
N PHE A 210 -0.24 3.43 1.46
CA PHE A 210 -0.70 2.80 0.22
C PHE A 210 0.40 2.77 -0.84
N ASN A 211 0.38 1.75 -1.71
CA ASN A 211 1.41 1.51 -2.73
C ASN A 211 2.84 1.47 -2.15
N GLY A 212 2.97 1.17 -0.86
CA GLY A 212 4.21 0.89 -0.16
C GLY A 212 4.06 -0.43 0.59
N GLY A 213 5.17 -0.97 1.08
CA GLY A 213 5.10 -2.28 1.69
C GLY A 213 6.41 -3.00 1.90
N THR A 214 6.26 -4.29 2.20
CA THR A 214 7.34 -5.23 2.46
C THR A 214 7.19 -6.46 1.58
N GLU A 215 8.32 -7.00 1.11
CA GLU A 215 8.31 -8.33 0.49
C GLU A 215 8.03 -9.43 1.50
N GLY A 216 8.57 -9.28 2.72
CA GLY A 216 8.52 -10.27 3.78
C GLY A 216 9.61 -11.36 3.66
N PRO A 217 10.12 -11.91 4.77
CA PRO A 217 9.86 -11.50 6.15
C PRO A 217 10.57 -10.17 6.51
N GLY A 218 10.27 -9.59 7.66
CA GLY A 218 10.98 -8.41 8.17
C GLY A 218 10.28 -7.73 9.37
N MET A 219 11.04 -6.91 10.10
CA MET A 219 10.54 -6.11 11.22
C MET A 219 10.35 -4.65 10.80
N ILE A 220 9.12 -4.13 10.95
CA ILE A 220 8.79 -2.74 10.62
C ILE A 220 8.35 -2.01 11.88
N GLU A 221 9.24 -1.18 12.41
CA GLU A 221 9.02 -0.30 13.55
C GLU A 221 9.17 1.19 13.17
N GLY A 222 9.44 1.46 11.89
CA GLY A 222 9.51 2.81 11.31
C GLY A 222 8.45 3.06 10.24
N ARG A 223 8.61 4.18 9.54
CA ARG A 223 7.63 4.67 8.56
C ARG A 223 8.03 4.32 7.13
N VAL A 224 7.23 3.48 6.48
CA VAL A 224 7.29 3.14 5.05
C VAL A 224 6.34 4.07 4.28
N SER A 225 6.92 5.06 3.60
CA SER A 225 6.17 6.05 2.81
C SER A 225 5.53 5.43 1.56
N ALA A 226 4.57 6.13 0.96
CA ALA A 226 3.92 5.68 -0.28
C ALA A 226 4.97 5.51 -1.39
N GLY A 227 4.89 4.40 -2.13
CA GLY A 227 5.87 4.02 -3.15
C GLY A 227 7.12 3.33 -2.61
N VAL A 228 7.34 3.29 -1.29
CA VAL A 228 8.52 2.62 -0.73
C VAL A 228 8.27 1.14 -0.59
N PHE A 229 9.15 0.32 -1.18
CA PHE A 229 9.13 -1.12 -1.01
C PHE A 229 10.40 -1.60 -0.32
N VAL A 230 10.23 -2.43 0.70
CA VAL A 230 11.29 -2.98 1.54
C VAL A 230 11.49 -4.45 1.18
N GLY A 231 12.71 -4.80 0.77
CA GLY A 231 13.11 -6.15 0.40
C GLY A 231 13.12 -7.13 1.58
N LYS A 232 13.23 -8.42 1.25
CA LYS A 232 13.19 -9.50 2.26
C LYS A 232 14.28 -9.36 3.33
N GLY A 233 13.94 -9.72 4.56
CA GLY A 233 14.88 -9.77 5.69
C GLY A 233 15.43 -8.41 6.12
N SER A 234 14.79 -7.31 5.71
CA SER A 234 15.19 -5.96 6.09
C SER A 234 14.42 -5.47 7.30
N ASP A 235 15.13 -4.88 8.26
CA ASP A 235 14.58 -4.39 9.51
C ASP A 235 14.64 -2.86 9.58
N LEU A 236 13.48 -2.25 9.88
CA LEU A 236 13.30 -0.82 10.07
C LEU A 236 13.07 -0.54 11.55
N GLY A 237 14.11 -0.06 12.24
CA GLY A 237 14.07 0.21 13.67
C GLY A 237 13.11 1.33 14.08
N GLY A 238 12.77 1.35 15.37
CA GLY A 238 11.73 2.21 15.95
C GLY A 238 11.83 3.68 15.53
N GLY A 239 10.76 4.23 14.96
CA GLY A 239 10.66 5.65 14.59
C GLY A 239 11.46 6.07 13.36
N CYS A 240 12.16 5.14 12.70
CA CYS A 240 12.92 5.47 11.49
C CYS A 240 12.01 5.97 10.35
N SER A 241 12.61 6.61 9.35
CA SER A 241 11.90 7.32 8.30
C SER A 241 12.39 6.90 6.92
N THR A 242 11.47 6.54 6.03
CA THR A 242 11.74 6.49 4.58
C THR A 242 11.11 7.71 3.93
N MET A 243 11.89 8.47 3.17
CA MET A 243 11.36 9.62 2.44
C MET A 243 10.40 9.15 1.35
N GLY A 244 9.25 9.80 1.25
CA GLY A 244 8.29 9.60 0.16
C GLY A 244 8.48 10.64 -0.94
N THR A 245 7.97 10.36 -2.12
CA THR A 245 7.92 11.35 -3.21
C THR A 245 7.12 12.59 -2.81
N LEU A 246 6.05 12.42 -2.02
CA LEU A 246 5.21 13.50 -1.49
C LEU A 246 5.88 14.34 -0.39
N SER A 247 6.94 13.86 0.24
CA SER A 247 7.62 14.55 1.36
C SER A 247 8.92 15.24 0.96
N GLY A 248 9.06 15.62 -0.32
CA GLY A 248 10.16 16.44 -0.82
C GLY A 248 11.34 15.65 -1.39
N GLY A 249 11.18 14.34 -1.65
CA GLY A 249 12.25 13.46 -2.14
C GLY A 249 12.60 13.55 -3.63
N GLY A 250 11.98 14.48 -4.36
CA GLY A 250 12.10 14.55 -5.82
C GLY A 250 11.43 13.34 -6.51
N ASN A 251 11.90 12.99 -7.71
CA ASN A 251 11.30 11.96 -8.56
C ASN A 251 11.86 10.54 -8.35
N ILE A 252 12.82 10.36 -7.44
CA ILE A 252 13.47 9.07 -7.23
C ILE A 252 12.62 8.23 -6.28
N ILE A 253 12.19 7.05 -6.74
CA ILE A 253 11.46 6.10 -5.90
C ILE A 253 12.44 5.50 -4.88
N ILE A 254 12.22 5.80 -3.61
CA ILE A 254 13.00 5.19 -2.52
C ILE A 254 12.62 3.71 -2.41
N LYS A 255 13.63 2.84 -2.39
CA LYS A 255 13.51 1.42 -2.08
C LYS A 255 14.53 1.05 -1.01
N VAL A 256 14.24 -0.01 -0.27
CA VAL A 256 15.20 -0.65 0.64
C VAL A 256 15.45 -2.05 0.09
N GLY A 257 16.72 -2.40 -0.14
CA GLY A 257 17.11 -3.73 -0.61
C GLY A 257 16.84 -4.84 0.41
N GLU A 258 17.42 -6.01 0.16
CA GLU A 258 17.32 -7.17 1.03
C GLU A 258 18.33 -7.11 2.18
N GLY A 259 18.01 -7.64 3.35
CA GLY A 259 18.93 -7.78 4.48
C GLY A 259 19.47 -6.45 5.03
N CYS A 260 18.76 -5.35 4.86
CA CYS A 260 19.15 -4.04 5.38
C CYS A 260 18.80 -3.89 6.87
N LEU A 261 19.52 -3.01 7.56
CA LEU A 261 19.21 -2.61 8.93
C LEU A 261 19.18 -1.08 9.03
N ILE A 262 17.99 -0.51 9.21
CA ILE A 262 17.82 0.93 9.42
C ILE A 262 17.64 1.17 10.91
N GLY A 263 18.61 1.82 11.55
CA GLY A 263 18.59 2.06 12.98
C GLY A 263 17.40 2.90 13.46
N ALA A 264 17.10 2.79 14.75
CA ALA A 264 16.02 3.55 15.37
C ALA A 264 16.21 5.06 15.18
N ASN A 265 15.12 5.78 14.88
CA ASN A 265 15.11 7.21 14.59
C ASN A 265 16.04 7.67 13.45
N ALA A 266 16.57 6.74 12.65
CA ALA A 266 17.32 7.06 11.45
C ALA A 266 16.36 7.53 10.34
N GLY A 267 16.92 8.04 9.24
CA GLY A 267 16.14 8.38 8.07
C GLY A 267 16.91 8.19 6.78
N ILE A 268 16.21 7.71 5.75
CA ILE A 268 16.77 7.53 4.42
C ILE A 268 16.02 8.36 3.39
N GLY A 269 16.79 9.12 2.63
CA GLY A 269 16.35 9.94 1.51
C GLY A 269 16.96 9.51 0.18
N ILE A 270 17.51 8.30 0.13
CA ILE A 270 18.07 7.66 -1.07
C ILE A 270 17.65 6.19 -1.10
N PRO A 271 17.57 5.56 -2.28
CA PRO A 271 17.46 4.11 -2.38
C PRO A 271 18.65 3.41 -1.73
N LEU A 272 18.38 2.40 -0.89
CA LEU A 272 19.42 1.50 -0.38
C LEU A 272 19.48 0.25 -1.26
N GLY A 273 20.70 -0.19 -1.58
CA GLY A 273 20.95 -1.54 -2.09
C GLY A 273 20.82 -2.57 -0.97
N ASP A 274 21.23 -3.79 -1.24
CA ASP A 274 21.15 -4.89 -0.30
C ASP A 274 22.21 -4.78 0.81
N ARG A 275 21.87 -5.28 2.00
CA ARG A 275 22.77 -5.40 3.16
C ARG A 275 23.36 -4.06 3.62
N ASN A 276 22.64 -2.97 3.37
CA ASN A 276 23.01 -1.66 3.87
C ASN A 276 22.58 -1.49 5.33
N THR A 277 23.43 -0.86 6.13
CA THR A 277 23.16 -0.51 7.52
C THR A 277 23.21 1.00 7.69
N VAL A 278 22.20 1.57 8.38
CA VAL A 278 22.16 2.98 8.75
C VAL A 278 22.14 3.10 10.26
N GLU A 279 23.11 3.80 10.83
CA GLU A 279 23.19 4.06 12.27
C GLU A 279 21.91 4.73 12.81
N SER A 280 21.51 4.34 14.02
CA SER A 280 20.41 4.97 14.75
C SER A 280 20.60 6.50 14.87
N GLY A 281 19.55 7.27 14.57
CA GLY A 281 19.57 8.72 14.62
C GLY A 281 20.32 9.40 13.46
N LEU A 282 20.87 8.65 12.49
CA LEU A 282 21.45 9.22 11.28
C LEU A 282 20.38 9.45 10.22
N TYR A 283 20.30 10.67 9.70
CA TYR A 283 19.46 10.99 8.54
C TYR A 283 20.34 11.19 7.30
N VAL A 284 20.17 10.34 6.29
CA VAL A 284 20.91 10.36 5.02
C VAL A 284 20.01 10.90 3.92
N THR A 285 20.14 12.20 3.62
CA THR A 285 19.43 12.81 2.49
C THR A 285 20.24 12.67 1.20
N ALA A 286 19.61 12.82 0.03
CA ALA A 286 20.30 12.79 -1.26
C ALA A 286 21.47 13.79 -1.36
N GLY A 287 21.38 14.92 -0.68
CA GLY A 287 22.39 15.98 -0.66
C GLY A 287 23.43 15.86 0.47
N THR A 288 23.26 14.93 1.41
CA THR A 288 24.20 14.72 2.51
C THR A 288 25.59 14.42 1.94
N LYS A 289 26.60 15.20 2.34
CA LYS A 289 28.00 14.92 2.00
C LYS A 289 28.49 13.80 2.91
N VAL A 290 29.06 12.77 2.30
CA VAL A 290 29.48 11.54 2.96
C VAL A 290 30.96 11.32 2.70
N ALA A 291 31.74 11.15 3.77
CA ALA A 291 33.11 10.68 3.70
C ALA A 291 33.09 9.18 3.37
N LEU A 292 33.44 8.83 2.13
CA LEU A 292 33.52 7.45 1.68
C LEU A 292 34.85 6.85 2.16
N LEU A 293 34.75 5.77 2.91
CA LEU A 293 35.89 5.07 3.50
C LEU A 293 36.08 3.68 2.88
N ASP A 294 37.34 3.29 2.71
CA ASP A 294 37.70 1.92 2.35
C ASP A 294 37.61 0.96 3.54
N GLU A 295 37.97 -0.30 3.31
CA GLU A 295 37.98 -1.36 4.34
C GLU A 295 38.83 -1.01 5.59
N ASN A 296 39.88 -0.20 5.42
CA ASN A 296 40.81 0.24 6.47
C ASN A 296 40.35 1.53 7.16
N ASN A 297 39.14 2.02 6.85
CA ASN A 297 38.59 3.31 7.24
C ASN A 297 39.40 4.51 6.72
N ALA A 298 40.22 4.34 5.67
CA ALA A 298 40.93 5.46 5.07
C ALA A 298 39.97 6.24 4.17
N LEU A 299 40.06 7.57 4.22
CA LEU A 299 39.25 8.45 3.40
C LEU A 299 39.63 8.29 1.92
N VAL A 300 38.66 7.86 1.11
CA VAL A 300 38.82 7.77 -0.35
C VAL A 300 38.47 9.11 -0.99
N LYS A 301 37.22 9.57 -0.78
CA LYS A 301 36.71 10.87 -1.28
C LYS A 301 35.44 11.27 -0.54
N ILE A 302 35.01 12.51 -0.71
CA ILE A 302 33.71 13.00 -0.22
C ILE A 302 32.73 13.04 -1.39
N VAL A 303 31.62 12.30 -1.28
CA VAL A 303 30.55 12.25 -2.31
C VAL A 303 29.22 12.72 -1.73
N LYS A 304 28.24 13.04 -2.58
CA LYS A 304 26.85 13.16 -2.11
C LYS A 304 26.24 11.78 -1.96
N ALA A 305 25.39 11.56 -0.96
CA ALA A 305 24.78 10.26 -0.70
C ALA A 305 23.97 9.72 -1.89
N ARG A 306 23.41 10.58 -2.76
CA ARG A 306 22.77 10.15 -4.01
C ARG A 306 23.66 9.33 -4.94
N GLU A 307 24.98 9.53 -4.89
CA GLU A 307 25.95 8.77 -5.69
C GLU A 307 26.17 7.35 -5.13
N LEU A 308 25.72 7.10 -3.90
CA LEU A 308 25.75 5.81 -3.22
C LEU A 308 24.40 5.08 -3.32
N ALA A 309 23.42 5.65 -4.03
CA ALA A 309 22.07 5.08 -4.13
C ALA A 309 22.11 3.69 -4.80
N GLY A 310 21.47 2.71 -4.16
CA GLY A 310 21.36 1.34 -4.68
C GLY A 310 22.64 0.50 -4.58
N GLN A 311 23.75 1.05 -4.09
CA GLN A 311 24.95 0.27 -3.80
C GLN A 311 24.72 -0.64 -2.60
N ASN A 312 25.31 -1.82 -2.63
CA ASN A 312 25.18 -2.85 -1.61
C ASN A 312 26.29 -2.76 -0.56
N ASP A 313 26.08 -3.41 0.58
CA ASP A 313 27.11 -3.66 1.61
C ASP A 313 27.72 -2.37 2.18
N LEU A 314 26.91 -1.32 2.33
CA LEU A 314 27.32 -0.02 2.87
C LEU A 314 26.92 0.15 4.33
N LEU A 315 27.83 0.66 5.15
CA LEU A 315 27.56 1.11 6.52
C LEU A 315 27.59 2.64 6.59
N PHE A 316 26.43 3.27 6.79
CA PHE A 316 26.30 4.69 7.05
C PHE A 316 26.33 4.96 8.56
N ARG A 317 27.25 5.83 9.01
CA ARG A 317 27.39 6.23 10.42
C ARG A 317 27.78 7.70 10.56
N ARG A 318 27.59 8.27 11.74
CA ARG A 318 28.11 9.58 12.13
C ARG A 318 29.31 9.40 13.06
N ASN A 319 30.44 9.99 12.72
CA ASN A 319 31.59 10.06 13.60
C ASN A 319 31.23 10.88 14.85
N SER A 320 31.26 10.27 16.02
CA SER A 320 30.83 10.92 17.28
C SER A 320 31.80 11.99 17.77
N GLN A 321 33.04 12.00 17.31
CA GLN A 321 34.04 13.00 17.71
C GLN A 321 34.03 14.21 16.78
N THR A 322 33.85 14.00 15.47
CA THR A 322 33.96 15.07 14.45
C THR A 322 32.61 15.52 13.90
N GLY A 323 31.56 14.73 14.08
CA GLY A 323 30.25 14.95 13.47
C GLY A 323 30.17 14.58 11.98
N ALA A 324 31.26 14.12 11.36
CA ALA A 324 31.29 13.75 9.95
C ALA A 324 30.35 12.56 9.67
N VAL A 325 29.57 12.64 8.59
CA VAL A 325 28.82 11.48 8.09
C VAL A 325 29.75 10.65 7.23
N GLU A 326 29.90 9.38 7.59
CA GLU A 326 30.80 8.42 6.97
C GLU A 326 30.00 7.29 6.32
N CYS A 327 30.50 6.79 5.20
CA CYS A 327 30.07 5.53 4.62
C CYS A 327 31.27 4.59 4.56
N LYS A 328 31.24 3.56 5.41
CA LYS A 328 32.24 2.50 5.40
C LYS A 328 31.82 1.42 4.42
N THR A 329 32.80 0.89 3.71
CA THR A 329 32.62 -0.20 2.76
C THR A 329 33.58 -1.35 3.08
N HIS A 330 33.30 -2.54 2.56
CA HIS A 330 34.21 -3.69 2.60
C HIS A 330 35.13 -3.77 1.37
N LYS A 331 35.19 -2.70 0.57
CA LYS A 331 35.89 -2.64 -0.70
C LYS A 331 37.16 -1.80 -0.59
N SER A 332 38.14 -2.13 -1.43
CA SER A 332 39.31 -1.29 -1.64
C SER A 332 38.95 0.00 -2.39
N ALA A 333 39.81 1.02 -2.33
CA ALA A 333 39.61 2.29 -3.03
C ALA A 333 39.44 2.12 -4.56
N ILE A 334 40.07 1.11 -5.16
CA ILE A 334 39.99 0.82 -6.60
C ILE A 334 38.60 0.28 -6.96
N GLU A 335 38.15 -0.75 -6.25
CA GLU A 335 36.82 -1.37 -6.45
C GLU A 335 35.68 -0.37 -6.20
N LEU A 336 35.87 0.56 -5.27
CA LEU A 336 34.91 1.64 -5.01
C LEU A 336 34.80 2.60 -6.18
N ASN A 337 35.94 2.97 -6.78
CA ASN A 337 35.94 3.91 -7.88
C ASN A 337 35.30 3.28 -9.13
N GLU A 338 35.57 2.00 -9.39
CA GLU A 338 34.88 1.24 -10.44
C GLU A 338 33.37 1.17 -10.18
N ALA A 339 32.94 0.77 -8.98
CA ALA A 339 31.51 0.65 -8.66
C ALA A 339 30.72 1.97 -8.78
N LEU A 340 31.37 3.11 -8.50
CA LEU A 340 30.76 4.44 -8.63
C LEU A 340 30.72 4.97 -10.07
N HIS A 341 31.58 4.46 -10.95
CA HIS A 341 31.74 4.98 -12.31
C HIS A 341 31.34 3.98 -13.41
N ALA A 342 31.06 2.72 -13.07
CA ALA A 342 30.61 1.70 -14.02
C ALA A 342 29.21 1.97 -14.62
N HIS A 343 28.47 2.95 -14.09
CA HIS A 343 27.11 3.31 -14.51
C HIS A 343 26.95 4.79 -14.89
N ASN A 344 28.05 5.51 -15.09
CA ASN A 344 28.03 6.85 -15.70
C ASN A 344 28.06 6.77 -17.23
#